data_AF-A0A917XP93-F1
#
_entry.id   AF-A0A917XP93-F1
#
_cell.length_a   1.000
_cell.length_b   1.000
_cell.length_c   1.000
_cell.angle_alpha   90.00
_cell.angle_beta   90.00
_cell.angle_gamma   90.00
#
_symmetry.space_group_name_H-M   'P 1'
#
loop_
_entity.id
_entity.type
_entity.pdbx_description
1 polymer ?
#
loop_
_entity_poly.entity_id
_entity_poly.type
_entity_poly.pdbx_seq_one_letter_code
_entity_poly.pdbx_strand_id
1 'polypeptide(L)'
;MPSTRRAMPIVVLSCLLLAGCKSGSLGGLSPSGSASASAAASSASGAAGAGRAIAVGAGPQKKYTVQQQPAAGSCHYRYEHEEPLEDPACTPGAISPAVTQANLKTTICRKGGYTSGVRPSTYVTGKEKKLNAASYDYTGAMSEAEYDHLLSGVATL
;
A
#
# COMPACT_ATOMS: atom_id res chain seq x y z
N MET A 1 11.83 14.62 -55.92
CA MET A 1 12.38 13.29 -56.25
C MET A 1 12.49 12.48 -54.97
N PRO A 2 12.13 11.19 -54.98
CA PRO A 2 11.59 10.48 -53.82
C PRO A 2 12.63 9.71 -52.99
N SER A 3 12.24 9.40 -51.75
CA SER A 3 12.55 8.24 -50.90
C SER A 3 13.87 7.48 -51.06
N THR A 4 14.54 7.25 -49.94
CA THR A 4 15.01 5.90 -49.57
C THR A 4 14.87 5.69 -48.05
N ARG A 5 13.71 5.16 -47.63
CA ARG A 5 13.59 4.45 -46.34
C ARG A 5 14.24 3.08 -46.53
N ARG A 6 15.25 2.75 -45.73
CA ARG A 6 15.75 1.37 -45.64
C ARG A 6 14.79 0.56 -44.79
N ALA A 7 14.08 -0.35 -45.45
CA ALA A 7 13.33 -1.44 -44.83
C ALA A 7 14.25 -2.65 -44.57
N MET A 8 13.73 -3.62 -43.81
CA MET A 8 14.12 -5.04 -43.63
C MET A 8 14.35 -5.40 -42.15
N PRO A 9 14.01 -6.62 -41.69
CA PRO A 9 12.76 -7.32 -41.88
C PRO A 9 12.15 -7.80 -40.54
N ILE A 10 10.85 -8.07 -40.62
CA ILE A 10 9.99 -8.60 -39.56
C ILE A 10 10.35 -10.07 -39.31
N VAL A 11 10.74 -10.42 -38.09
CA VAL A 11 10.73 -11.81 -37.62
C VAL A 11 9.55 -11.97 -36.66
N VAL A 12 8.43 -12.42 -37.23
CA VAL A 12 7.25 -12.87 -36.49
C VAL A 12 7.59 -14.22 -35.88
N LEU A 13 7.63 -14.31 -34.55
CA LEU A 13 7.61 -15.61 -33.86
C LEU A 13 6.29 -15.72 -33.10
N SER A 14 5.28 -16.22 -33.82
CA SER A 14 4.00 -16.65 -33.27
C SER A 14 4.17 -18.01 -32.59
N CYS A 15 3.90 -18.10 -31.29
CA CYS A 15 3.57 -19.36 -30.63
C CYS A 15 2.15 -19.26 -30.08
N LEU A 16 1.21 -19.84 -30.83
CA LEU A 16 -0.14 -20.14 -30.38
C LEU A 16 -0.09 -21.33 -29.43
N LEU A 17 -0.61 -21.18 -28.22
CA LEU A 17 -1.04 -22.30 -27.39
C LEU A 17 -2.54 -22.14 -27.14
N LEU A 18 -3.33 -22.91 -27.89
CA LEU A 18 -4.73 -23.19 -27.60
C LEU A 18 -4.78 -24.26 -26.51
N ALA A 19 -5.35 -23.93 -25.35
CA ALA A 19 -5.88 -24.92 -24.42
C ALA A 19 -7.35 -24.57 -24.14
N GLY A 20 -8.24 -25.41 -24.66
CA GLY A 20 -9.69 -25.21 -24.68
C GLY A 20 -10.39 -25.46 -23.34
N CYS A 21 -11.61 -24.93 -23.27
CA CYS A 21 -12.56 -24.98 -22.17
C CYS A 21 -13.07 -26.39 -21.84
N LYS A 22 -13.34 -26.66 -20.56
CA LYS A 22 -14.41 -27.57 -20.13
C LYS A 22 -15.39 -26.79 -19.26
N SER A 23 -16.54 -26.46 -19.84
CA SER A 23 -17.76 -26.14 -19.11
C SER A 23 -18.38 -27.45 -18.64
N GLY A 24 -18.52 -27.60 -17.33
CA GLY A 24 -19.14 -28.76 -16.68
C GLY A 24 -20.29 -28.32 -15.78
N SER A 25 -21.50 -28.50 -16.31
CA SER A 25 -22.84 -28.69 -15.71
C SER A 25 -23.28 -27.99 -14.42
N LEU A 26 -24.50 -27.48 -14.53
CA LEU A 26 -25.42 -27.00 -13.50
C LEU A 26 -25.84 -28.11 -12.53
N GLY A 27 -25.95 -27.75 -11.25
CA GLY A 27 -26.75 -28.39 -10.20
C GLY A 27 -26.72 -27.44 -9.01
N GLY A 28 -27.80 -26.78 -8.60
CA GLY A 28 -29.05 -27.35 -8.11
C GLY A 28 -29.18 -26.91 -6.65
N LEU A 29 -30.18 -26.08 -6.34
CA LEU A 29 -30.36 -25.42 -5.04
C LEU A 29 -30.65 -26.39 -3.89
N SER A 30 -30.12 -26.12 -2.69
CA SER A 30 -30.97 -25.78 -1.52
C SER A 30 -30.18 -25.34 -0.29
N PRO A 31 -30.77 -24.47 0.56
CA PRO A 31 -30.15 -23.93 1.77
C PRO A 31 -30.47 -24.80 3.00
N SER A 32 -29.57 -24.81 3.98
CA SER A 32 -29.91 -25.07 5.39
C SER A 32 -28.78 -24.54 6.26
N GLY A 33 -29.13 -23.58 7.11
CA GLY A 33 -28.17 -22.87 7.95
C GLY A 33 -27.64 -23.68 9.12
N SER A 34 -26.64 -23.11 9.77
CA SER A 34 -26.68 -22.77 11.20
C SER A 34 -25.41 -22.01 11.54
N ALA A 35 -25.60 -20.92 12.28
CA ALA A 35 -24.52 -20.13 12.83
C ALA A 35 -23.66 -20.97 13.78
N SER A 36 -22.34 -20.77 13.73
CA SER A 36 -21.49 -20.88 14.91
C SER A 36 -20.32 -19.92 14.77
N ALA A 37 -20.34 -18.91 15.63
CA ALA A 37 -19.19 -18.11 15.94
C ALA A 37 -18.15 -18.99 16.63
N SER A 38 -16.89 -18.90 16.19
CA SER A 38 -15.74 -19.23 17.01
C SER A 38 -14.59 -18.34 16.57
N ALA A 39 -14.33 -17.35 17.41
CA ALA A 39 -13.06 -16.65 17.44
C ALA A 39 -11.99 -17.61 18.00
N ALA A 40 -10.87 -17.76 17.30
CA ALA A 40 -9.53 -17.79 17.89
C ALA A 40 -8.45 -18.07 16.84
N ALA A 41 -7.45 -17.19 16.86
CA ALA A 41 -6.04 -17.45 16.59
C ALA A 41 -5.64 -18.01 15.20
N SER A 42 -5.35 -17.09 14.28
CA SER A 42 -4.45 -17.41 13.16
C SER A 42 -3.01 -17.27 13.63
N SER A 43 -2.43 -18.41 14.03
CA SER A 43 -1.00 -18.59 14.23
C SER A 43 -0.25 -18.25 12.95
N ALA A 44 0.74 -17.36 13.05
CA ALA A 44 1.65 -17.04 11.97
C ALA A 44 2.41 -18.30 11.53
N SER A 45 2.24 -18.69 10.27
CA SER A 45 3.17 -19.58 9.60
C SER A 45 3.93 -18.75 8.58
N GLY A 46 5.23 -18.56 8.84
CA GLY A 46 6.14 -17.97 7.89
C GLY A 46 6.19 -18.80 6.62
N ALA A 47 5.96 -18.15 5.49
CA ALA A 47 6.40 -18.61 4.18
C ALA A 47 6.84 -17.38 3.40
N ALA A 48 8.14 -17.32 3.11
CA ALA A 48 8.71 -16.40 2.17
C ALA A 48 8.05 -16.57 0.79
N GLY A 49 7.79 -15.46 0.10
CA GLY A 49 7.46 -15.47 -1.33
C GLY A 49 5.98 -15.59 -1.71
N ALA A 50 5.13 -14.73 -1.17
CA ALA A 50 3.90 -14.30 -1.83
C ALA A 50 3.78 -12.80 -1.62
N GLY A 51 3.65 -12.01 -2.70
CA GLY A 51 3.51 -10.56 -2.59
C GLY A 51 2.35 -10.23 -1.65
N ARG A 52 2.66 -9.75 -0.44
CA ARG A 52 1.63 -9.30 0.50
C ARG A 52 0.87 -8.19 -0.20
N ALA A 53 -0.45 -8.32 -0.30
CA ALA A 53 -1.27 -7.22 -0.77
C ALA A 53 -1.01 -6.01 0.13
N ILE A 54 -0.56 -4.90 -0.45
CA ILE A 54 -0.36 -3.65 0.28
C ILE A 54 -1.73 -3.23 0.83
N ALA A 55 -1.78 -2.85 2.11
CA ALA A 55 -3.02 -2.40 2.71
C ALA A 55 -3.60 -1.21 1.95
N VAL A 56 -4.92 -1.10 1.89
CA VAL A 56 -5.60 0.08 1.34
C VAL A 56 -6.00 0.98 2.50
N GLY A 57 -5.52 2.22 2.49
CA GLY A 57 -5.83 3.20 3.53
C GLY A 57 -7.21 3.81 3.36
N ALA A 58 -7.61 4.68 4.31
CA ALA A 58 -8.88 5.40 4.24
C ALA A 58 -8.96 6.38 3.04
N GLY A 59 -7.80 6.76 2.48
CA GLY A 59 -7.70 7.75 1.41
C GLY A 59 -7.99 9.18 1.87
N PRO A 60 -8.17 10.12 0.93
CA PRO A 60 -8.44 11.52 1.24
C PRO A 60 -9.77 11.68 1.97
N GLN A 61 -9.75 12.43 3.07
CA GLN A 61 -10.92 12.70 3.89
C GLN A 61 -11.31 14.17 3.81
N LYS A 62 -12.61 14.47 3.90
CA LYS A 62 -13.11 15.85 4.03
C LYS A 62 -12.78 16.46 5.39
N LYS A 63 -12.65 15.61 6.42
CA LYS A 63 -12.24 15.97 7.77
C LYS A 63 -11.30 14.88 8.27
N TYR A 64 -10.14 15.29 8.73
CA TYR A 64 -9.16 14.40 9.34
C TYR A 64 -9.31 14.43 10.84
N THR A 65 -9.22 13.25 11.44
CA THR A 65 -9.07 13.05 12.87
C THR A 65 -7.75 12.33 13.11
N VAL A 66 -7.15 12.60 14.26
CA VAL A 66 -5.93 11.94 14.73
C VAL A 66 -6.14 10.44 14.71
N GLN A 67 -5.36 9.74 13.90
CA GLN A 67 -5.34 8.29 13.83
C GLN A 67 -4.67 7.73 15.08
N GLN A 68 -5.22 6.61 15.56
CA GLN A 68 -4.61 5.87 16.65
C GLN A 68 -3.24 5.36 16.21
N GLN A 69 -2.21 5.72 16.97
CA GLN A 69 -0.87 5.17 16.80
C GLN A 69 -0.73 3.90 17.66
N PRO A 70 0.28 3.04 17.39
CA PRO A 70 0.60 1.92 18.27
C PRO A 70 0.83 2.37 19.72
N ALA A 71 0.82 1.41 20.64
CA ALA A 71 1.07 1.71 22.05
C ALA A 71 2.53 2.17 22.25
N ALA A 72 2.77 2.99 23.27
CA ALA A 72 4.13 3.41 23.60
C ALA A 72 5.03 2.18 23.86
N GLY A 73 6.25 2.22 23.31
CA GLY A 73 7.23 1.13 23.38
C GLY A 73 6.83 -0.19 22.71
N SER A 74 5.78 -0.20 21.88
CA SER A 74 5.32 -1.42 21.20
C SER A 74 5.98 -1.68 19.84
N CYS A 75 6.73 -0.71 19.30
CA CYS A 75 7.37 -0.80 18.00
C CYS A 75 8.89 -0.86 18.14
N HIS A 76 9.53 -1.58 17.22
CA HIS A 76 10.97 -1.79 17.26
C HIS A 76 11.63 -1.48 15.92
N TYR A 77 12.63 -0.59 15.94
CA TYR A 77 13.44 -0.36 14.76
C TYR A 77 14.11 -1.65 14.28
N ARG A 78 14.13 -1.80 12.96
CA ARG A 78 15.00 -2.74 12.27
C ARG A 78 16.25 -1.98 11.82
N TYR A 79 17.27 -2.71 11.41
CA TYR A 79 18.50 -2.10 10.90
C TYR A 79 18.94 -2.80 9.63
N GLU A 80 19.35 -2.01 8.65
CA GLU A 80 19.96 -2.50 7.40
C GLU A 80 21.13 -1.57 7.05
N HIS A 81 22.33 -2.14 6.90
CA HIS A 81 23.56 -1.36 6.69
C HIS A 81 23.76 -0.21 7.70
N GLU A 82 23.45 -0.47 8.98
CA GLU A 82 23.52 0.52 10.08
C GLU A 82 22.49 1.66 10.02
N GLU A 83 21.64 1.68 8.99
CA GLU A 83 20.52 2.61 8.88
C GLU A 83 19.28 2.05 9.61
N PRO A 84 18.62 2.85 10.48
CA PRO A 84 17.39 2.43 11.12
C PRO A 84 16.25 2.36 10.09
N LEU A 85 15.52 1.26 10.10
CA LEU A 85 14.30 1.04 9.33
C LEU A 85 13.11 0.90 10.27
N GLU A 86 11.94 1.33 9.80
CA GLU A 86 10.70 1.18 10.55
C GLU A 86 10.25 -0.29 10.72
N ASP A 87 9.41 -0.52 11.73
CA ASP A 87 8.81 -1.82 12.00
C ASP A 87 7.61 -2.03 11.04
N PRO A 88 7.66 -2.97 10.08
CA PRO A 88 6.54 -3.18 9.16
C PRO A 88 5.25 -3.66 9.83
N ALA A 89 5.30 -4.11 11.09
CA ALA A 89 4.11 -4.42 11.87
C ALA A 89 3.43 -3.14 12.41
N CYS A 90 4.21 -2.12 12.75
CA CYS A 90 3.70 -0.82 13.21
C CYS A 90 3.41 0.16 12.08
N THR A 91 4.20 0.13 11.01
CA THR A 91 4.04 0.98 9.83
C THR A 91 4.00 0.12 8.56
N PRO A 92 2.94 -0.67 8.34
CA PRO A 92 2.84 -1.57 7.18
C PRO A 92 2.78 -0.86 5.82
N GLY A 93 2.63 0.47 5.81
CA GLY A 93 2.31 1.26 4.62
C GLY A 93 0.89 0.98 4.12
N ALA A 94 0.34 1.93 3.36
CA ALA A 94 -0.95 1.72 2.68
C ALA A 94 -1.04 2.52 1.39
N ILE A 95 -1.72 1.96 0.38
CA ILE A 95 -2.05 2.68 -0.84
C ILE A 95 -3.33 3.50 -0.65
N SER A 96 -3.40 4.66 -1.31
CA SER A 96 -4.61 5.47 -1.33
C SER A 96 -5.62 4.89 -2.34
N PRO A 97 -6.87 4.60 -1.95
CA PRO A 97 -7.90 4.14 -2.88
C PRO A 97 -8.26 5.19 -3.95
N ALA A 98 -7.90 6.45 -3.74
CA ALA A 98 -8.12 7.53 -4.71
C ALA A 98 -7.04 7.60 -5.80
N VAL A 99 -5.93 6.88 -5.66
CA VAL A 99 -4.83 6.86 -6.62
C VAL A 99 -4.80 5.50 -7.32
N THR A 100 -4.85 5.52 -8.64
CA THR A 100 -4.73 4.32 -9.48
C THR A 100 -3.73 4.59 -10.60
N GLN A 101 -3.17 3.52 -11.19
CA GLN A 101 -2.24 3.68 -12.30
C GLN A 101 -2.85 4.44 -13.49
N ALA A 102 -4.15 4.28 -13.71
CA ALA A 102 -4.87 4.97 -14.78
C ALA A 102 -5.04 6.48 -14.52
N ASN A 103 -5.02 6.93 -13.25
CA ASN A 103 -5.33 8.31 -12.88
C ASN A 103 -4.13 9.14 -12.40
N LEU A 104 -2.90 8.61 -12.47
CA LEU A 104 -1.69 9.30 -11.99
C LEU A 104 -1.55 10.72 -12.56
N LYS A 105 -1.88 10.91 -13.85
CA LYS A 105 -1.82 12.22 -14.52
C LYS A 105 -2.72 13.28 -13.88
N THR A 106 -3.85 12.87 -13.31
CA THR A 106 -4.86 13.77 -12.71
C THR A 106 -4.83 13.78 -11.18
N THR A 107 -4.06 12.88 -10.56
CA THR A 107 -3.80 12.84 -9.11
C THR A 107 -2.38 13.33 -8.82
N ILE A 108 -1.41 12.42 -8.81
CA ILE A 108 -0.02 12.68 -8.39
C ILE A 108 0.68 13.68 -9.31
N CYS A 109 0.55 13.52 -10.63
CA CYS A 109 1.30 14.31 -11.62
C CYS A 109 0.57 15.58 -12.08
N ARG A 110 -0.54 15.96 -11.46
CA ARG A 110 -1.29 17.16 -11.85
C ARG A 110 -0.52 18.43 -11.45
N LYS A 111 -0.69 19.50 -12.24
CA LYS A 111 -0.17 20.82 -11.86
C LYS A 111 -0.81 21.29 -10.54
N GLY A 112 0.00 21.76 -9.60
CA GLY A 112 -0.43 22.13 -8.24
C GLY A 112 -0.37 20.99 -7.22
N GLY A 113 0.01 19.77 -7.64
CA GLY A 113 0.28 18.64 -6.76
C GLY A 113 -0.96 17.98 -6.16
N TYR A 114 -0.75 16.80 -5.58
CA TYR A 114 -1.79 16.03 -4.90
C TYR A 114 -1.83 16.28 -3.39
N THR A 115 -0.66 16.49 -2.80
CA THR A 115 -0.43 16.56 -1.34
C THR A 115 -1.25 17.65 -0.66
N SER A 116 -1.39 18.83 -1.26
CA SER A 116 -2.16 19.94 -0.70
C SER A 116 -3.63 19.60 -0.41
N GLY A 117 -4.23 18.68 -1.17
CA GLY A 117 -5.62 18.27 -0.98
C GLY A 117 -5.81 17.07 -0.04
N VAL A 118 -4.73 16.39 0.33
CA VAL A 118 -4.78 15.17 1.15
C VAL A 118 -4.10 15.34 2.49
N ARG A 119 -3.08 16.21 2.61
CA ARG A 119 -2.39 16.46 3.86
C ARG A 119 -3.36 17.00 4.93
N PRO A 120 -3.47 16.37 6.11
CA PRO A 120 -4.22 16.89 7.23
C PRO A 120 -3.56 18.17 7.74
N SER A 121 -4.26 18.88 8.62
CA SER A 121 -3.67 20.02 9.31
C SER A 121 -2.46 19.60 10.15
N THR A 122 -1.55 20.54 10.37
CA THR A 122 -0.37 20.34 11.24
C THR A 122 -0.75 19.98 12.67
N TYR A 123 -1.94 20.35 13.13
CA TYR A 123 -2.50 19.90 14.41
C TYR A 123 -2.67 18.37 14.46
N VAL A 124 -3.23 17.78 13.39
CA VAL A 124 -3.45 16.33 13.31
C VAL A 124 -2.11 15.62 13.16
N THR A 125 -1.32 15.98 12.15
CA THR A 125 -0.06 15.29 11.85
C THR A 125 0.98 15.47 12.97
N GLY A 126 1.02 16.63 13.63
CA GLY A 126 1.90 16.86 14.78
C GLY A 126 1.54 16.01 16.00
N LYS A 127 0.25 15.81 16.28
CA LYS A 127 -0.19 14.93 17.38
C LYS A 127 0.11 13.46 17.05
N GLU A 128 -0.16 13.04 15.82
CA GLU A 128 0.19 11.69 15.36
C GLU A 128 1.70 11.48 15.46
N LYS A 129 2.53 12.44 15.01
CA LYS A 129 4.00 12.35 15.04
C LYS A 129 4.51 12.10 16.46
N LYS A 130 3.96 12.81 17.45
CA LYS A 130 4.31 12.64 18.86
C LYS A 130 3.92 11.26 19.41
N LEU A 131 2.73 10.78 19.08
CA LEU A 131 2.25 9.47 19.52
C LEU A 131 3.03 8.32 18.84
N ASN A 132 3.38 8.48 17.57
CA ASN A 132 4.18 7.52 16.81
C ASN A 132 5.61 7.45 17.37
N ALA A 133 6.25 8.60 17.64
CA ALA A 133 7.56 8.64 18.29
C ALA A 133 7.56 7.90 19.65
N ALA A 134 6.51 8.07 20.44
CA ALA A 134 6.35 7.31 21.70
C ALA A 134 6.20 5.80 21.46
N SER A 135 5.66 5.37 20.32
CA SER A 135 5.54 3.95 19.97
C SER A 135 6.89 3.27 19.81
N TYR A 136 7.91 4.02 19.41
CA TYR A 136 9.29 3.58 19.22
C TYR A 136 10.24 3.94 20.38
N ASP A 137 9.68 4.41 21.51
CA ASP A 137 10.46 4.96 22.63
C ASP A 137 11.48 6.03 22.20
N TYR A 138 11.16 6.81 21.16
CA TYR A 138 12.05 7.84 20.64
C TYR A 138 12.18 9.00 21.62
N THR A 139 13.41 9.26 22.08
CA THR A 139 13.73 10.31 23.05
C THR A 139 14.47 11.51 22.46
N GLY A 140 14.72 11.51 21.14
CA GLY A 140 15.41 12.60 20.45
C GLY A 140 14.54 13.85 20.26
N ALA A 141 15.10 14.86 19.60
CA ALA A 141 14.35 16.05 19.25
C ALA A 141 13.25 15.72 18.22
N MET A 142 12.03 16.21 18.42
CA MET A 142 10.92 16.00 17.50
C MET A 142 11.09 16.69 16.14
N SER A 143 12.07 17.60 16.03
CA SER A 143 12.49 18.18 14.74
C SER A 143 13.20 17.16 13.85
N GLU A 144 13.89 16.19 14.46
CA GLU A 144 14.66 15.16 13.75
C GLU A 144 13.85 13.87 13.52
N ALA A 145 12.79 13.66 14.31
CA ALA A 145 11.86 12.57 14.04
C ALA A 145 11.19 12.84 12.70
N GLU A 146 11.08 11.88 11.81
CA GLU A 146 10.30 11.99 10.57
C GLU A 146 9.49 10.71 10.37
N TYR A 147 8.41 10.79 9.59
CA TYR A 147 7.72 9.60 9.13
C TYR A 147 8.52 8.99 7.98
N ASP A 148 8.80 7.69 8.09
CA ASP A 148 9.62 6.94 7.13
C ASP A 148 8.86 6.70 5.80
N HIS A 149 9.58 6.20 4.80
CA HIS A 149 9.24 6.20 3.40
C HIS A 149 9.13 4.76 2.81
N LEU A 150 8.58 3.78 3.55
CA LEU A 150 8.43 2.39 3.03
C LEU A 150 7.80 2.28 1.62
N LEU A 151 6.97 3.24 1.20
CA LEU A 151 6.32 3.23 -0.12
C LEU A 151 6.75 4.45 -0.96
N SER A 152 7.69 4.24 -1.87
CA SER A 152 8.08 5.25 -2.86
C SER A 152 6.97 5.45 -3.90
N GLY A 153 6.17 6.52 -3.77
CA GLY A 153 5.28 7.00 -4.84
C GLY A 153 3.77 7.03 -4.58
N VAL A 154 3.30 6.87 -3.34
CA VAL A 154 1.86 7.04 -3.00
C VAL A 154 1.76 7.97 -1.80
N ALA A 155 1.09 9.12 -1.96
CA ALA A 155 1.11 10.20 -0.99
C ALA A 155 0.58 9.79 0.40
N THR A 156 1.41 9.96 1.43
CA THR A 156 1.06 9.85 2.86
C THR A 156 0.88 11.26 3.45
N LEU A 157 0.02 11.37 4.46
CA LEU A 157 -0.50 12.59 5.08
C LEU A 157 0.59 13.51 5.70
#